data_AF-A0A536SP79-F1
#
_entry.id   AF-A0A536SP79-F1
#
_cell.length_a   1.000
_cell.length_b   1.000
_cell.length_c   1.000
_cell.angle_alpha   90.00
_cell.angle_beta   90.00
_cell.angle_gamma   90.00
#
_symmetry.space_group_name_H-M   'P 1'
#
loop_
_entity.id
_entity.type
_entity.pdbx_description
1 polymer ?
#
loop_
_entity_poly.entity_id
_entity_poly.type
_entity_poly.pdbx_seq_one_letter_code
_entity_poly.pdbx_strand_id
1 'polypeptide(L)'
;NNDRNLGLVLEALDKLGLRERTNIVIVSDHGFSQTVYGVNVTQELLDGGFKAEDVVIASSGQSVALHVKGRDPVRIRALVEFLQKRTWAGVVFTAKGAGAAHEGALAGTFALEFAHLGGNERSPDIVFTFPWSSARNRHGVQGTDYIMLVNGATGALDTTAANHGSMSPWTVKNTMLAWGPDFKRGARVRTPSANVDVTPTILHLLGHPKANALDGRVLREALVNGPDEEQVAIETRTLRVSSGAYKVALQVTETAGKRYLDKSWRE
;
A
#
# COMPACT_ATOMS: atom_id res chain seq x y z
N ASN A 1 4.33 12.91 -22.71
CA ASN A 1 4.50 13.76 -21.51
C ASN A 1 3.10 14.03 -20.96
N ASN A 2 2.82 13.63 -19.70
CA ASN A 2 1.50 13.73 -19.08
C ASN A 2 1.06 15.19 -18.85
N ASP A 3 2.00 16.09 -18.58
CA ASP A 3 1.71 17.52 -18.38
C ASP A 3 1.10 18.15 -19.64
N ARG A 4 1.71 17.92 -20.80
CA ARG A 4 1.16 18.34 -22.09
C ARG A 4 -0.24 17.77 -22.34
N ASN A 5 -0.46 16.50 -22.03
CA ASN A 5 -1.77 15.85 -22.24
C ASN A 5 -2.84 16.43 -21.32
N LEU A 6 -2.48 16.77 -20.07
CA LEU A 6 -3.36 17.51 -19.17
C LEU A 6 -3.69 18.89 -19.77
N GLY A 7 -2.70 19.61 -20.28
CA GLY A 7 -2.91 20.88 -21.00
C GLY A 7 -3.96 20.78 -22.11
N LEU A 8 -3.89 19.73 -22.94
CA LEU A 8 -4.89 19.48 -24.00
C LEU A 8 -6.31 19.25 -23.45
N VAL A 9 -6.44 18.57 -22.32
CA VAL A 9 -7.75 18.41 -21.64
C VAL A 9 -8.27 19.77 -21.15
N LEU A 10 -7.40 20.59 -20.56
CA LEU A 10 -7.78 21.92 -20.10
C LEU A 10 -8.20 22.83 -21.25
N GLU A 11 -7.45 22.85 -22.35
CA GLU A 11 -7.80 23.60 -23.56
C GLU A 11 -9.16 23.17 -24.15
N ALA A 12 -9.48 21.87 -24.10
CA ALA A 12 -10.78 21.36 -24.54
C ALA A 12 -11.90 21.87 -23.63
N LEU A 13 -11.70 21.88 -22.30
CA LEU A 13 -12.67 22.45 -21.36
C LEU A 13 -12.87 23.96 -21.59
N ASP A 14 -11.82 24.70 -21.93
CA ASP A 14 -11.91 26.13 -22.26
C ASP A 14 -12.75 26.35 -23.53
N LYS A 15 -12.46 25.61 -24.62
CA LYS A 15 -13.21 25.70 -25.88
C LYS A 15 -14.70 25.36 -25.72
N LEU A 16 -15.03 24.49 -24.78
CA LEU A 16 -16.41 24.11 -24.46
C LEU A 16 -17.08 25.05 -23.44
N GLY A 17 -16.35 26.04 -22.88
CA GLY A 17 -16.87 26.91 -21.84
C GLY A 17 -17.16 26.19 -20.51
N LEU A 18 -16.49 25.07 -20.25
CA LEU A 18 -16.73 24.20 -19.09
C LEU A 18 -15.67 24.35 -17.98
N ARG A 19 -14.56 25.03 -18.25
CA ARG A 19 -13.40 25.16 -17.35
C ARG A 19 -13.78 25.59 -15.93
N GLU A 20 -14.49 26.71 -15.81
CA GLU A 20 -14.82 27.31 -14.50
C GLU A 20 -15.89 26.54 -13.71
N ARG A 21 -16.54 25.54 -14.32
CA ARG A 21 -17.60 24.74 -13.70
C ARG A 21 -17.27 23.25 -13.61
N THR A 22 -16.00 22.90 -13.80
CA THR A 22 -15.53 21.53 -13.80
C THR A 22 -14.50 21.33 -12.70
N ASN A 23 -14.76 20.36 -11.84
CA ASN A 23 -13.77 19.84 -10.91
C ASN A 23 -12.92 18.75 -11.59
N ILE A 24 -11.61 18.82 -11.40
CA ILE A 24 -10.62 17.89 -11.93
C ILE A 24 -9.88 17.29 -10.73
N VAL A 25 -9.85 15.97 -10.66
CA VAL A 25 -9.08 15.23 -9.67
C VAL A 25 -8.11 14.32 -10.41
N ILE A 26 -6.82 14.51 -10.17
CA ILE A 26 -5.73 13.73 -10.76
C ILE A 26 -5.14 12.88 -9.64
N VAL A 27 -5.08 11.58 -9.86
CA VAL A 27 -4.54 10.62 -8.88
C VAL A 27 -3.52 9.71 -9.53
N SER A 28 -2.71 9.09 -8.68
CA SER A 28 -1.91 7.92 -9.03
C SER A 28 -2.41 6.72 -8.22
N ASP A 29 -2.33 5.54 -8.80
CA ASP A 29 -2.62 4.29 -8.08
C ASP A 29 -1.59 4.05 -6.97
N HIS A 30 -0.31 4.23 -7.26
CA HIS A 30 0.80 4.04 -6.34
C HIS A 30 1.99 4.96 -6.64
N GLY A 31 3.03 4.88 -5.80
CA GLY A 31 4.37 5.41 -6.04
C GLY A 31 5.33 4.36 -6.60
N PHE A 32 6.64 4.60 -6.50
CA PHE A 32 7.69 3.71 -7.01
C PHE A 32 8.95 3.76 -6.14
N SER A 33 9.64 2.63 -6.01
CA SER A 33 10.99 2.52 -5.45
C SER A 33 11.92 1.83 -6.43
N GLN A 34 13.19 2.24 -6.45
CA GLN A 34 14.21 1.52 -7.23
C GLN A 34 14.40 0.10 -6.67
N THR A 35 14.52 -0.88 -7.55
CA THR A 35 14.86 -2.23 -7.15
C THR A 35 16.37 -2.39 -6.98
N VAL A 36 16.81 -2.89 -5.82
CA VAL A 36 18.25 -3.04 -5.50
C VAL A 36 18.67 -4.47 -5.17
N TYR A 37 17.71 -5.38 -4.99
CA TYR A 37 17.96 -6.78 -4.69
C TYR A 37 16.79 -7.63 -5.20
N GLY A 38 17.10 -8.79 -5.77
CA GLY A 38 16.14 -9.74 -6.29
C GLY A 38 16.11 -11.00 -5.46
N VAL A 39 14.92 -11.54 -5.22
CA VAL A 39 14.71 -12.79 -4.49
C VAL A 39 14.00 -13.79 -5.39
N ASN A 40 14.63 -14.93 -5.69
CA ASN A 40 13.95 -16.03 -6.35
C ASN A 40 13.13 -16.81 -5.31
N VAL A 41 11.95 -16.28 -4.96
CA VAL A 41 11.09 -16.86 -3.91
C VAL A 41 10.73 -18.31 -4.20
N THR A 42 10.53 -18.67 -5.47
CA THR A 42 10.27 -20.05 -5.87
C THR A 42 11.41 -20.97 -5.45
N GLN A 43 12.66 -20.61 -5.79
CA GLN A 43 13.83 -21.42 -5.41
C GLN A 43 14.03 -21.43 -3.89
N GLU A 44 13.86 -20.30 -3.20
CA GLU A 44 13.98 -20.23 -1.75
C GLU A 44 12.98 -21.16 -1.04
N LEU A 45 11.74 -21.23 -1.53
CA LEU A 45 10.72 -22.14 -0.99
C LEU A 45 11.05 -23.61 -1.28
N LEU A 46 11.54 -23.93 -2.49
CA LEU A 46 11.99 -25.28 -2.84
C LEU A 46 13.16 -25.74 -1.94
N ASP A 47 14.16 -24.88 -1.74
CA ASP A 47 15.30 -25.13 -0.86
C ASP A 47 14.87 -25.24 0.62
N GLY A 48 13.77 -24.57 0.98
CA GLY A 48 13.08 -24.72 2.26
C GLY A 48 12.25 -25.99 2.42
N GLY A 49 12.17 -26.83 1.38
CA GLY A 49 11.41 -28.09 1.38
C GLY A 49 9.92 -27.94 1.04
N PHE A 50 9.49 -26.76 0.57
CA PHE A 50 8.11 -26.52 0.13
C PHE A 50 7.97 -26.83 -1.36
N LYS A 51 7.02 -27.70 -1.70
CA LYS A 51 6.81 -28.13 -3.08
C LYS A 51 5.93 -27.16 -3.86
N ALA A 52 6.17 -27.04 -5.16
CA ALA A 52 5.43 -26.12 -6.03
C ALA A 52 3.93 -26.48 -6.13
N GLU A 53 3.57 -27.77 -6.05
CA GLU A 53 2.19 -28.22 -6.06
C GLU A 53 1.39 -27.90 -4.79
N ASP A 54 2.08 -27.49 -3.72
CA ASP A 54 1.48 -27.21 -2.41
C ASP A 54 1.28 -25.72 -2.14
N VAL A 55 1.99 -24.85 -2.86
CA VAL A 55 1.98 -23.40 -2.65
C VAL A 55 1.95 -22.67 -3.98
N VAL A 56 0.88 -21.92 -4.22
CA VAL A 56 0.79 -21.00 -5.36
C VAL A 56 1.32 -19.64 -4.93
N ILE A 57 2.29 -19.13 -5.67
CA ILE A 57 2.90 -17.82 -5.47
C ILE A 57 2.21 -16.80 -6.37
N ALA A 58 1.65 -15.74 -5.80
CA ALA A 58 1.07 -14.61 -6.51
C ALA A 58 1.82 -13.32 -6.12
N SER A 59 2.59 -12.79 -7.07
CA SER A 59 3.48 -11.65 -6.81
C SER A 59 2.86 -10.32 -7.26
N SER A 60 3.06 -9.27 -6.45
CA SER A 60 2.87 -7.87 -6.84
C SER A 60 4.19 -7.19 -7.21
N GLY A 61 5.27 -7.96 -7.35
CA GLY A 61 6.64 -7.46 -7.48
C GLY A 61 7.30 -7.34 -6.11
N GLN A 62 6.94 -6.33 -5.32
CA GLN A 62 7.60 -6.01 -4.05
C GLN A 62 6.83 -6.45 -2.79
N SER A 63 5.77 -7.22 -2.98
CA SER A 63 5.20 -8.12 -1.97
C SER A 63 4.70 -9.40 -2.65
N VAL A 64 4.52 -10.44 -1.87
CA VAL A 64 4.17 -11.76 -2.37
C VAL A 64 3.05 -12.36 -1.52
N ALA A 65 2.00 -12.80 -2.19
CA ALA A 65 0.92 -13.58 -1.63
C ALA A 65 1.18 -15.08 -1.87
N LEU A 66 0.96 -15.89 -0.84
CA LEU A 66 1.04 -17.34 -0.90
C LEU A 66 -0.35 -17.92 -0.65
N HIS A 67 -0.80 -18.77 -1.58
CA HIS A 67 -2.00 -19.58 -1.43
C HIS A 67 -1.58 -21.03 -1.19
N VAL A 68 -1.99 -21.57 -0.05
CA VAL A 68 -1.60 -22.89 0.41
C VAL A 68 -2.68 -23.91 0.05
N LYS A 69 -2.27 -25.02 -0.56
CA LYS A 69 -3.18 -26.10 -0.94
C LYS A 69 -3.99 -26.57 0.27
N GLY A 70 -5.32 -26.58 0.11
CA GLY A 70 -6.26 -26.95 1.17
C GLY A 70 -6.28 -26.01 2.38
N ARG A 71 -5.63 -24.84 2.30
CA ARG A 71 -5.42 -23.92 3.44
C ARG A 71 -4.86 -24.64 4.67
N ASP A 72 -3.95 -25.58 4.44
CA ASP A 72 -3.39 -26.46 5.48
C ASP A 72 -2.68 -25.64 6.59
N PRO A 73 -3.19 -25.65 7.84
CA PRO A 73 -2.66 -24.82 8.92
C PRO A 73 -1.25 -25.23 9.36
N VAL A 74 -0.86 -26.49 9.17
CA VAL A 74 0.50 -26.97 9.50
C VAL A 74 1.49 -26.37 8.50
N ARG A 75 1.15 -26.39 7.21
CA ARG A 75 1.99 -25.82 6.15
C ARG A 75 2.06 -24.29 6.24
N ILE A 76 0.95 -23.61 6.54
CA ILE A 76 0.93 -22.16 6.77
C ILE A 76 1.89 -21.78 7.91
N ARG A 77 1.83 -22.50 9.04
CA ARG A 77 2.76 -22.28 10.17
C ARG A 77 4.21 -22.47 9.76
N ALA A 78 4.53 -23.56 9.08
CA ALA A 78 5.89 -23.84 8.61
C ALA A 78 6.42 -22.76 7.65
N LEU A 79 5.58 -22.26 6.73
CA LEU A 79 5.93 -21.16 5.82
C LEU A 79 6.20 -19.86 6.59
N VAL A 80 5.37 -19.50 7.57
CA VAL A 80 5.60 -18.29 8.39
C VAL A 80 6.90 -18.40 9.17
N GLU A 81 7.17 -19.53 9.82
CA GLU A 81 8.41 -19.76 10.55
C GLU A 81 9.65 -19.73 9.64
N PHE A 82 9.52 -20.24 8.41
CA PHE A 82 10.55 -20.14 7.38
C PHE A 82 10.81 -18.67 7.01
N LEU A 83 9.76 -17.92 6.65
CA LEU A 83 9.87 -16.50 6.25
C LEU A 83 10.48 -15.65 7.36
N GLN A 84 10.05 -15.83 8.62
CA GLN A 84 10.58 -15.07 9.76
C GLN A 84 12.09 -15.25 9.97
N LYS A 85 12.67 -16.37 9.50
CA LYS A 85 14.12 -16.66 9.57
C LYS A 85 14.91 -16.12 8.36
N ARG A 86 14.26 -15.55 7.35
CA ARG A 86 14.92 -15.05 6.12
C ARG A 86 15.11 -13.54 6.20
N THR A 87 16.31 -13.06 5.99
CA THR A 87 16.62 -11.61 6.02
C THR A 87 16.00 -10.86 4.85
N TRP A 88 15.75 -11.55 3.74
CA TRP A 88 15.05 -10.99 2.59
C TRP A 88 13.53 -10.91 2.79
N ALA A 89 12.95 -11.50 3.84
CA ALA A 89 11.54 -11.34 4.17
C ALA A 89 11.35 -10.20 5.18
N GLY A 90 10.49 -9.26 4.81
CA GLY A 90 10.07 -8.12 5.63
C GLY A 90 8.93 -8.52 6.55
N VAL A 91 7.79 -7.84 6.43
CA VAL A 91 6.62 -8.02 7.29
C VAL A 91 5.72 -9.12 6.76
N VAL A 92 5.24 -10.00 7.63
CA VAL A 92 4.39 -11.15 7.30
C VAL A 92 2.97 -10.94 7.83
N PHE A 93 1.99 -11.30 7.00
CA PHE A 93 0.57 -11.22 7.28
C PHE A 93 -0.07 -12.59 7.15
N THR A 94 -1.04 -12.89 8.00
CA THR A 94 -1.90 -14.09 7.95
C THR A 94 -3.34 -13.73 8.26
N ALA A 95 -4.28 -14.65 8.14
CA ALA A 95 -5.66 -14.43 8.61
C ALA A 95 -5.70 -13.91 10.06
N LYS A 96 -6.73 -13.14 10.40
CA LYS A 96 -6.92 -12.56 11.74
C LYS A 96 -6.86 -13.61 12.84
N GLY A 97 -6.09 -13.32 13.89
CA GLY A 97 -5.99 -14.16 15.09
C GLY A 97 -7.02 -13.83 16.16
N ALA A 98 -6.88 -14.50 17.31
CA ALA A 98 -7.71 -14.26 18.50
C ALA A 98 -7.25 -13.05 19.35
N GLY A 99 -6.09 -12.48 19.03
CA GLY A 99 -5.49 -11.37 19.77
C GLY A 99 -6.04 -10.00 19.37
N ALA A 100 -5.17 -8.99 19.39
CA ALA A 100 -5.55 -7.63 19.02
C ALA A 100 -6.02 -7.57 17.55
N ALA A 101 -6.82 -6.57 17.19
CA ALA A 101 -7.40 -6.47 15.85
C ALA A 101 -6.38 -6.47 14.69
N HIS A 102 -5.13 -6.07 14.96
CA HIS A 102 -4.04 -6.04 14.00
C HIS A 102 -3.20 -7.31 13.97
N GLU A 103 -3.40 -8.24 14.91
CA GLU A 103 -2.60 -9.46 15.05
C GLU A 103 -3.16 -10.58 14.18
N GLY A 104 -2.27 -11.24 13.43
CA GLY A 104 -2.60 -12.43 12.67
C GLY A 104 -2.72 -13.67 13.55
N ALA A 105 -3.12 -14.78 12.94
CA ALA A 105 -3.32 -16.07 13.60
C ALA A 105 -2.01 -16.72 14.09
N LEU A 106 -0.85 -16.24 13.65
CA LEU A 106 0.45 -16.75 14.05
C LEU A 106 1.27 -15.66 14.73
N ALA A 107 2.08 -16.04 15.72
CA ALA A 107 2.93 -15.09 16.43
C ALA A 107 3.86 -14.36 15.44
N GLY A 108 3.99 -13.05 15.62
CA GLY A 108 4.81 -12.20 14.75
C GLY A 108 4.17 -11.88 13.40
N THR A 109 2.89 -12.13 13.17
CA THR A 109 2.22 -11.72 11.93
C THR A 109 1.16 -10.66 12.18
N PHE A 110 0.92 -9.80 11.19
CA PHE A 110 -0.23 -8.90 11.16
C PHE A 110 -1.45 -9.59 10.51
N ALA A 111 -2.65 -9.14 10.84
CA ALA A 111 -3.88 -9.65 10.22
C ALA A 111 -4.03 -9.12 8.78
N LEU A 112 -4.31 -10.01 7.83
CA LEU A 112 -4.63 -9.66 6.44
C LEU A 112 -5.83 -8.72 6.37
N GLU A 113 -6.86 -8.96 7.18
CA GLU A 113 -8.08 -8.15 7.27
C GLU A 113 -7.79 -6.73 7.75
N PHE A 114 -6.83 -6.58 8.67
CA PHE A 114 -6.40 -5.27 9.15
C PHE A 114 -5.72 -4.46 8.04
N ALA A 115 -5.08 -5.15 7.09
CA ALA A 115 -4.44 -4.56 5.92
C ALA A 115 -5.33 -4.52 4.67
N HIS A 116 -6.63 -4.85 4.78
CA HIS A 116 -7.57 -4.96 3.65
C HIS A 116 -7.19 -6.00 2.58
N LEU A 117 -6.44 -7.03 2.97
CA LEU A 117 -6.02 -8.15 2.10
C LEU A 117 -6.78 -9.46 2.40
N GLY A 118 -7.58 -9.49 3.47
CA GLY A 118 -8.27 -10.68 3.99
C GLY A 118 -9.79 -10.61 3.92
N GLY A 119 -10.46 -11.66 4.42
CA GLY A 119 -11.90 -11.69 4.62
C GLY A 119 -12.76 -11.97 3.38
N ASN A 120 -12.17 -12.43 2.27
CA ASN A 120 -12.91 -12.80 1.05
C ASN A 120 -12.39 -14.12 0.44
N GLU A 121 -13.15 -14.69 -0.50
CA GLU A 121 -12.85 -15.98 -1.14
C GLU A 121 -11.43 -16.05 -1.75
N ARG A 122 -10.97 -14.93 -2.32
CA ARG A 122 -9.66 -14.81 -2.98
C ARG A 122 -8.53 -14.41 -2.03
N SER A 123 -8.80 -14.30 -0.73
CA SER A 123 -7.79 -13.92 0.24
C SER A 123 -6.66 -14.97 0.29
N PRO A 124 -5.40 -14.54 0.22
CA PRO A 124 -4.26 -15.44 0.40
C PRO A 124 -4.20 -15.96 1.83
N ASP A 125 -3.38 -16.99 2.05
CA ASP A 125 -3.15 -17.51 3.40
C ASP A 125 -2.02 -16.76 4.10
N ILE A 126 -1.03 -16.30 3.31
CA ILE A 126 0.11 -15.51 3.77
C ILE A 126 0.37 -14.39 2.78
N VAL A 127 0.67 -13.19 3.25
CA VAL A 127 1.33 -12.15 2.45
C VAL A 127 2.62 -11.76 3.16
N PHE A 128 3.70 -11.53 2.42
CA PHE A 128 4.88 -10.91 2.98
C PHE A 128 5.42 -9.78 2.10
N THR A 129 6.03 -8.78 2.74
CA THR A 129 6.73 -7.68 2.07
C THR A 129 8.22 -7.97 2.02
N PHE A 130 8.94 -7.22 1.19
CA PHE A 130 10.41 -7.21 1.20
C PHE A 130 10.99 -6.03 2.00
N PRO A 131 12.28 -6.08 2.39
CA PRO A 131 13.02 -4.94 2.91
C PRO A 131 13.03 -3.75 1.94
N TRP A 132 12.98 -2.56 2.52
CA TRP A 132 13.10 -1.29 1.80
C TRP A 132 13.95 -0.31 2.59
N SER A 133 14.42 0.73 1.91
CA SER A 133 15.14 1.84 2.54
C SER A 133 14.78 3.18 1.89
N SER A 134 15.11 4.27 2.57
CA SER A 134 15.02 5.64 2.05
C SER A 134 16.30 6.12 1.36
N ALA A 135 17.23 5.20 1.04
CA ALA A 135 18.44 5.51 0.31
C ALA A 135 18.11 6.19 -1.03
N ARG A 136 19.01 7.06 -1.47
CA ARG A 136 18.89 7.76 -2.76
C ARG A 136 19.54 6.92 -3.85
N ASN A 137 18.88 6.84 -5.00
CA ASN A 137 19.48 6.28 -6.20
C ASN A 137 20.54 7.23 -6.79
N ARG A 138 21.21 6.80 -7.87
CA ARG A 138 22.23 7.60 -8.57
C ARG A 138 21.74 8.93 -9.16
N HIS A 139 20.42 9.15 -9.19
CA HIS A 139 19.77 10.38 -9.62
C HIS A 139 19.25 11.22 -8.44
N GLY A 140 19.57 10.83 -7.20
CA GLY A 140 19.16 11.52 -5.99
C GLY A 140 17.72 11.25 -5.55
N VAL A 141 16.98 10.34 -6.19
CA VAL A 141 15.58 10.02 -5.82
C VAL A 141 15.56 8.99 -4.69
N GLN A 142 14.78 9.24 -3.64
CA GLN A 142 14.67 8.36 -2.47
C GLN A 142 13.77 7.16 -2.75
N GLY A 143 14.14 6.02 -2.16
CA GLY A 143 13.32 4.81 -2.17
C GLY A 143 14.02 3.66 -2.88
N THR A 144 14.35 2.64 -2.11
CA THR A 144 14.88 1.37 -2.61
C THR A 144 14.09 0.23 -2.00
N ASP A 145 13.79 -0.80 -2.77
CA ASP A 145 13.04 -1.98 -2.33
C ASP A 145 13.68 -3.25 -2.93
N TYR A 146 13.45 -4.40 -2.31
CA TYR A 146 13.73 -5.68 -2.99
C TYR A 146 12.51 -6.10 -3.81
N ILE A 147 12.70 -7.06 -4.72
CA ILE A 147 11.65 -7.59 -5.58
C ILE A 147 11.71 -9.12 -5.62
N MET A 148 10.57 -9.76 -5.86
CA MET A 148 10.56 -11.13 -6.36
C MET A 148 11.07 -11.18 -7.81
N LEU A 149 12.01 -12.09 -8.07
CA LEU A 149 12.44 -12.44 -9.42
C LEU A 149 11.57 -13.55 -10.00
N VAL A 150 11.27 -13.46 -11.29
CA VAL A 150 10.68 -14.58 -12.04
C VAL A 150 11.77 -15.60 -12.40
N ASN A 151 12.94 -15.11 -12.82
CA ASN A 151 14.10 -15.90 -13.21
C ASN A 151 15.39 -15.30 -12.61
N GLY A 152 16.41 -16.12 -12.42
CA GLY A 152 17.72 -15.71 -11.93
C GLY A 152 17.98 -16.10 -10.47
N ALA A 153 19.20 -15.85 -10.00
CA ALA A 153 19.61 -16.14 -8.64
C ALA A 153 19.23 -15.00 -7.69
N THR A 154 18.89 -15.34 -6.44
CA THR A 154 18.74 -14.36 -5.35
C THR A 154 20.04 -13.56 -5.19
N GLY A 155 19.97 -12.23 -5.17
CA GLY A 155 21.17 -11.40 -5.03
C GLY A 155 20.94 -9.91 -5.31
N ALA A 156 22.02 -9.14 -5.15
CA ALA A 156 22.02 -7.70 -5.45
C ALA A 156 21.79 -7.44 -6.95
N LEU A 157 21.10 -6.34 -7.24
CA LEU A 157 20.80 -5.91 -8.60
C LEU A 157 21.44 -4.55 -8.87
N ASP A 158 22.22 -4.45 -9.94
CA ASP A 158 22.69 -3.18 -10.50
C ASP A 158 21.77 -2.77 -11.65
N THR A 159 20.75 -1.98 -11.34
CA THR A 159 19.73 -1.57 -12.31
C THR A 159 19.11 -0.23 -11.94
N THR A 160 18.57 0.50 -12.91
CA THR A 160 17.68 1.65 -12.66
C THR A 160 16.21 1.30 -12.68
N ALA A 161 15.87 0.02 -12.82
CA ALA A 161 14.49 -0.42 -12.75
C ALA A 161 13.89 -0.04 -11.39
N ALA A 162 12.64 0.40 -11.43
CA ALA A 162 11.82 0.67 -10.27
C ALA A 162 10.55 -0.15 -10.38
N ASN A 163 9.98 -0.48 -9.22
CA ASN A 163 8.71 -1.19 -9.14
C ASN A 163 7.88 -0.66 -7.96
N HIS A 164 6.72 -1.26 -7.74
CA HIS A 164 5.74 -0.94 -6.72
C HIS A 164 5.20 -2.23 -6.07
N GLY A 165 4.19 -2.08 -5.20
CA GLY A 165 3.55 -3.21 -4.52
C GLY A 165 4.12 -3.52 -3.13
N SER A 166 5.07 -2.72 -2.63
CA SER A 166 5.59 -2.83 -1.26
C SER A 166 4.77 -2.03 -0.26
N MET A 167 5.19 -2.08 1.01
CA MET A 167 4.71 -1.20 2.08
C MET A 167 5.77 -0.16 2.47
N SER A 168 6.62 0.25 1.52
CA SER A 168 7.52 1.37 1.72
C SER A 168 6.73 2.68 1.58
N PRO A 169 7.11 3.75 2.31
CA PRO A 169 6.44 5.04 2.15
C PRO A 169 6.63 5.64 0.75
N TRP A 170 7.52 5.11 -0.08
CA TRP A 170 7.80 5.58 -1.43
C TRP A 170 6.91 4.92 -2.49
N THR A 171 6.35 3.74 -2.18
CA THR A 171 5.38 3.03 -3.04
C THR A 171 3.94 3.26 -2.57
N VAL A 172 3.72 3.45 -1.27
CA VAL A 172 2.40 3.72 -0.69
C VAL A 172 1.98 5.19 -0.90
N LYS A 173 2.88 6.16 -0.67
CA LYS A 173 2.54 7.57 -0.90
C LYS A 173 2.49 7.85 -2.40
N ASN A 174 1.32 8.24 -2.86
CA ASN A 174 1.04 8.52 -4.26
C ASN A 174 0.67 10.00 -4.46
N THR A 175 0.46 10.40 -5.71
CA THR A 175 0.12 11.79 -6.06
C THR A 175 -1.39 11.95 -6.09
N MET A 176 -1.90 13.01 -5.45
CA MET A 176 -3.26 13.49 -5.63
C MET A 176 -3.24 15.01 -5.81
N LEU A 177 -3.86 15.49 -6.89
CA LEU A 177 -4.09 16.90 -7.16
C LEU A 177 -5.58 17.11 -7.40
N ALA A 178 -6.12 18.20 -6.88
CA ALA A 178 -7.49 18.60 -7.12
C ALA A 178 -7.53 20.07 -7.55
N TRP A 179 -8.38 20.37 -8.53
CA TRP A 179 -8.55 21.70 -9.08
C TRP A 179 -10.00 21.89 -9.50
N GLY A 180 -10.57 23.08 -9.27
CA GLY A 180 -11.91 23.41 -9.71
C GLY A 180 -12.59 24.43 -8.82
N PRO A 181 -13.84 24.80 -9.13
CA PRO A 181 -14.60 25.78 -8.35
C PRO A 181 -14.83 25.38 -6.90
N ASP A 182 -14.88 24.07 -6.61
CA ASP A 182 -15.21 23.57 -5.27
C ASP A 182 -13.98 23.28 -4.39
N PHE A 183 -12.77 23.33 -4.94
CA PHE A 183 -11.52 23.07 -4.22
C PHE A 183 -10.79 24.35 -3.80
N LYS A 184 -10.15 24.33 -2.62
CA LYS A 184 -9.31 25.43 -2.15
C LYS A 184 -8.16 25.68 -3.14
N ARG A 185 -7.85 26.95 -3.40
CA ARG A 185 -6.75 27.35 -4.30
C ARG A 185 -5.44 27.48 -3.55
N GLY A 186 -4.34 27.01 -4.16
CA GLY A 186 -3.00 27.14 -3.59
C GLY A 186 -2.78 26.40 -2.26
N ALA A 187 -3.71 25.50 -1.91
CA ALA A 187 -3.65 24.76 -0.67
C ALA A 187 -2.81 23.49 -0.82
N ARG A 188 -2.07 23.15 0.25
CA ARG A 188 -1.47 21.83 0.42
C ARG A 188 -2.14 21.17 1.60
N VAL A 189 -2.84 20.07 1.33
CA VAL A 189 -3.49 19.23 2.35
C VAL A 189 -2.54 18.08 2.72
N ARG A 190 -2.25 17.95 4.01
CA ARG A 190 -1.32 17.01 4.66
C ARG A 190 -2.03 16.00 5.54
N THR A 191 -3.34 16.18 5.77
CA THR A 191 -4.17 15.14 6.36
C THR A 191 -4.04 13.84 5.54
N PRO A 192 -4.06 12.67 6.18
CA PRO A 192 -4.00 11.39 5.47
C PRO A 192 -5.18 11.25 4.50
N SER A 193 -4.88 10.87 3.27
CA SER A 193 -5.84 10.57 2.22
C SER A 193 -5.39 9.37 1.41
N ALA A 194 -6.33 8.65 0.82
CA ALA A 194 -6.04 7.57 -0.13
C ALA A 194 -7.05 7.55 -1.28
N ASN A 195 -6.80 6.70 -2.27
CA ASN A 195 -7.66 6.57 -3.45
C ASN A 195 -9.12 6.23 -3.10
N VAL A 196 -9.36 5.54 -1.98
CA VAL A 196 -10.70 5.24 -1.46
C VAL A 196 -11.52 6.50 -1.11
N ASP A 197 -10.86 7.65 -0.91
CA ASP A 197 -11.49 8.93 -0.56
C ASP A 197 -11.95 9.74 -1.79
N VAL A 198 -11.51 9.35 -2.99
CA VAL A 198 -11.87 10.04 -4.24
C VAL A 198 -13.36 9.93 -4.52
N THR A 199 -13.89 8.72 -4.52
CA THR A 199 -15.32 8.45 -4.76
C THR A 199 -16.25 9.16 -3.77
N PRO A 200 -16.08 9.05 -2.43
CA PRO A 200 -16.94 9.78 -1.50
C PRO A 200 -16.83 11.30 -1.67
N THR A 201 -15.66 11.83 -2.01
CA THR A 201 -15.50 13.27 -2.31
C THR A 201 -16.27 13.68 -3.57
N ILE A 202 -16.19 12.92 -4.66
CA ILE A 202 -16.96 13.18 -5.89
C ILE A 202 -18.46 13.09 -5.62
N LEU A 203 -18.92 12.06 -4.91
CA LEU A 203 -20.33 11.91 -4.56
C LEU A 203 -20.82 13.08 -3.69
N HIS A 204 -19.98 13.58 -2.78
CA HIS A 204 -20.32 14.75 -1.99
C HIS A 204 -20.50 16.00 -2.85
N LEU A 205 -19.60 16.25 -3.80
CA LEU A 205 -19.70 17.37 -4.74
C LEU A 205 -20.94 17.29 -5.64
N LEU A 206 -21.39 16.07 -5.95
CA LEU A 206 -22.63 15.82 -6.70
C LEU A 206 -23.89 15.87 -5.83
N GLY A 207 -23.78 16.18 -4.53
CA GLY A 207 -24.91 16.20 -3.60
C GLY A 207 -25.51 14.82 -3.32
N HIS A 208 -24.77 13.75 -3.60
CA HIS A 208 -25.28 12.38 -3.51
C HIS A 208 -25.26 11.86 -2.05
N PRO A 209 -26.37 11.30 -1.52
CA PRO A 209 -26.51 10.97 -0.10
C PRO A 209 -25.58 9.84 0.37
N LYS A 210 -25.09 8.99 -0.54
CA LYS A 210 -24.18 7.88 -0.21
C LYS A 210 -22.71 8.28 0.01
N ALA A 211 -22.38 9.57 -0.03
CA ALA A 211 -21.00 10.03 0.12
C ALA A 211 -20.32 9.55 1.42
N ASN A 212 -21.06 9.32 2.51
CA ASN A 212 -20.50 8.87 3.79
C ASN A 212 -20.64 7.36 4.04
N ALA A 213 -21.14 6.59 3.06
CA ALA A 213 -21.44 5.15 3.21
C ALA A 213 -20.36 4.23 2.61
N LEU A 214 -19.19 4.78 2.26
CA LEU A 214 -18.09 4.08 1.58
C LEU A 214 -16.91 3.85 2.54
N ASP A 215 -15.93 3.07 2.10
CA ASP A 215 -14.72 2.78 2.86
C ASP A 215 -13.89 4.04 3.14
N GLY A 216 -13.78 4.95 2.16
CA GLY A 216 -13.12 6.25 2.33
C GLY A 216 -14.01 7.32 2.98
N ARG A 217 -13.43 8.51 3.14
CA ARG A 217 -14.09 9.72 3.66
C ARG A 217 -14.14 10.83 2.61
N VAL A 218 -15.03 11.78 2.83
CA VAL A 218 -14.99 13.04 2.09
C VAL A 218 -13.78 13.85 2.56
N LEU A 219 -12.93 14.29 1.63
CA LEU A 219 -11.80 15.18 1.90
C LEU A 219 -12.27 16.64 2.07
N ARG A 220 -13.06 16.89 3.12
CA ARG A 220 -13.73 18.18 3.35
C ARG A 220 -12.74 19.32 3.44
N GLU A 221 -11.60 19.11 4.08
CA GLU A 221 -10.54 20.09 4.26
C GLU A 221 -9.93 20.61 2.94
N ALA A 222 -10.11 19.88 1.84
CA ALA A 222 -9.71 20.31 0.51
C ALA A 222 -10.73 21.24 -0.18
N LEU A 223 -11.95 21.35 0.34
CA LEU A 223 -13.06 22.08 -0.28
C LEU A 223 -13.13 23.53 0.19
N VAL A 224 -13.58 24.45 -0.68
CA VAL A 224 -13.65 25.90 -0.39
C VAL A 224 -14.46 26.20 0.89
N ASN A 225 -15.54 25.46 1.12
CA ASN A 225 -16.42 25.62 2.29
C ASN A 225 -16.11 24.62 3.42
N GLY A 226 -14.95 23.95 3.36
CA GLY A 226 -14.53 22.98 4.35
C GLY A 226 -13.66 23.57 5.47
N PRO A 227 -13.41 22.79 6.53
CA PRO A 227 -12.54 23.20 7.63
C PRO A 227 -11.09 23.37 7.17
N ASP A 228 -10.25 24.03 7.97
CA ASP A 228 -8.80 24.02 7.75
C ASP A 228 -8.18 22.66 8.12
N GLU A 229 -7.05 22.31 7.50
CA GLU A 229 -6.44 20.99 7.70
C GLU A 229 -6.05 20.76 9.16
N GLU A 230 -5.63 21.82 9.85
CA GLU A 230 -5.26 21.83 11.26
C GLU A 230 -6.44 21.55 12.20
N GLN A 231 -7.68 21.68 11.71
CA GLN A 231 -8.89 21.36 12.47
C GLN A 231 -9.32 19.90 12.30
N VAL A 232 -8.67 19.15 11.41
CA VAL A 232 -8.97 17.73 11.18
C VAL A 232 -8.14 16.89 12.16
N ALA A 233 -8.82 16.13 13.02
CA ALA A 233 -8.16 15.24 13.95
C ALA A 233 -7.43 14.11 13.20
N ILE A 234 -6.18 13.88 13.58
CA ILE A 234 -5.30 12.83 13.03
C ILE A 234 -4.66 12.10 14.19
N GLU A 235 -4.66 10.77 14.14
CA GLU A 235 -3.93 9.95 15.09
C GLU A 235 -3.03 8.95 14.37
N THR A 236 -1.72 9.06 14.58
CA THR A 236 -0.73 8.11 14.03
C THR A 236 -0.26 7.16 15.11
N ARG A 237 -0.32 5.85 14.83
CA ARG A 237 0.15 4.79 15.73
C ARG A 237 1.15 3.89 15.02
N THR A 238 2.09 3.35 15.78
CA THR A 238 2.99 2.27 15.31
C THR A 238 2.66 1.00 16.07
N LEU A 239 2.10 0.03 15.37
CA LEU A 239 1.72 -1.28 15.87
C LEU A 239 2.91 -2.23 15.72
N ARG A 240 3.06 -3.20 16.62
CA ARG A 240 4.18 -4.14 16.63
C ARG A 240 3.71 -5.54 16.93
N VAL A 241 4.29 -6.51 16.22
CA VAL A 241 4.13 -7.93 16.51
C VAL A 241 5.52 -8.60 16.50
N SER A 242 5.66 -9.71 17.23
CA SER A 242 6.95 -10.41 17.31
C SER A 242 6.82 -11.92 17.51
N SER A 243 7.88 -12.63 17.13
CA SER A 243 8.08 -14.06 17.35
C SER A 243 9.57 -14.31 17.58
N GLY A 244 9.97 -14.52 18.84
CA GLY A 244 11.39 -14.63 19.21
C GLY A 244 12.19 -13.38 18.82
N ALA A 245 13.22 -13.55 17.98
CA ALA A 245 14.06 -12.46 17.48
C ALA A 245 13.42 -11.69 16.30
N TYR A 246 12.38 -12.23 15.68
CA TYR A 246 11.67 -11.55 14.59
C TYR A 246 10.72 -10.50 15.17
N LYS A 247 10.94 -9.22 14.84
CA LYS A 247 10.13 -8.08 15.27
C LYS A 247 9.81 -7.20 14.07
N VAL A 248 8.55 -6.83 13.94
CA VAL A 248 8.09 -6.00 12.82
C VAL A 248 7.09 -4.96 13.30
N ALA A 249 7.05 -3.85 12.58
CA ALA A 249 6.20 -2.73 12.86
C ALA A 249 5.34 -2.35 11.64
N LEU A 250 4.14 -1.84 11.92
CA LEU A 250 3.21 -1.28 10.96
C LEU A 250 2.77 0.09 11.47
N GLN A 251 3.08 1.14 10.72
CA GLN A 251 2.58 2.47 11.00
C GLN A 251 1.23 2.67 10.30
N VAL A 252 0.26 3.15 11.08
CA VAL A 252 -1.07 3.49 10.60
C VAL A 252 -1.44 4.88 11.05
N THR A 253 -2.26 5.55 10.25
CA THR A 253 -2.89 6.80 10.64
C THR A 253 -4.40 6.68 10.53
N GLU A 254 -5.12 7.20 11.52
CA GLU A 254 -6.57 7.27 11.55
C GLU A 254 -7.04 8.73 11.50
N THR A 255 -8.01 9.03 10.64
CA THR A 255 -8.66 10.34 10.58
C THR A 255 -10.11 10.19 10.14
N ALA A 256 -11.02 10.95 10.76
CA ALA A 256 -12.47 10.84 10.56
C ALA A 256 -13.02 9.39 10.59
N GLY A 257 -12.47 8.55 11.48
CA GLY A 257 -12.86 7.14 11.62
C GLY A 257 -12.38 6.21 10.50
N LYS A 258 -11.53 6.69 9.58
CA LYS A 258 -10.92 5.90 8.51
C LYS A 258 -9.45 5.64 8.80
N ARG A 259 -8.98 4.44 8.45
CA ARG A 259 -7.60 3.99 8.66
C ARG A 259 -6.82 3.97 7.35
N TYR A 260 -5.59 4.43 7.42
CA TYR A 260 -4.61 4.42 6.35
C TYR A 260 -3.38 3.65 6.82
N LEU A 261 -2.85 2.78 5.96
CA LEU A 261 -1.57 2.10 6.20
C LEU A 261 -0.46 2.97 5.62
N ASP A 262 0.49 3.40 6.44
CA ASP A 262 1.50 4.37 6.00
C ASP A 262 2.77 3.70 5.48
N LYS A 263 3.24 2.70 6.24
CA LYS A 263 4.43 1.89 5.95
C LYS A 263 4.58 0.74 6.93
N SER A 264 5.34 -0.29 6.57
CA SER A 264 5.72 -1.38 7.47
C SER A 264 7.20 -1.69 7.36
N TRP A 265 7.84 -2.18 8.41
CA TRP A 265 9.25 -2.56 8.38
C TRP A 265 9.58 -3.65 9.40
N ARG A 266 10.71 -4.31 9.17
CA ARG A 266 11.32 -5.24 10.12
C ARG A 266 12.37 -4.50 10.95
N GLU A 267 12.33 -4.69 12.26
CA GLU A 267 13.24 -4.08 13.25
C GLU A 267 14.50 -4.92 13.45
#